data_AF-A0A285Q0R2-F1
#
_entry.id   AF-A0A285Q0R2-F1
#
_cell.length_a   1.000
_cell.length_b   1.000
_cell.length_c   1.000
_cell.angle_alpha   90.00
_cell.angle_beta   90.00
_cell.angle_gamma   90.00
#
_symmetry.space_group_name_H-M   'P 1'
#
loop_
_entity.id
_entity.type
_entity.pdbx_description
1 polymer ?
#
loop_
_entity_poly.entity_id
_entity_poly.type
_entity_poly.pdbx_seq_one_letter_code
_entity_poly.pdbx_strand_id
1 'polypeptide(L)'
;MSNQDPLKRLVDIVNEQLKQGKSEEEVVDLLISSGLDDFKARNVVATVKASRTSHVGGVIRFMAVAIAALSVLTLTAYIMLGESQFLGQATSLTLIFFLCFILFGIMASIKGKIMVYARLVNAGFWLTSSFMLMVAMFLHPGWDSEWFGTGGGWRGKIFSLAGNVIYNIGPTGIAYILAVLSMLILLLFWSEIHRLKTQDYEAI
;
A
#
# COMPACT_ATOMS: atom_id res chain seq x y z
N MET A 1 -29.94 -2.99 18.43
CA MET A 1 -30.17 -2.75 16.98
C MET A 1 -29.28 -1.61 16.56
N SER A 2 -28.29 -1.83 15.69
CA SER A 2 -27.41 -0.75 15.24
C SER A 2 -28.24 0.25 14.43
N ASN A 3 -28.11 1.53 14.76
CA ASN A 3 -28.72 2.67 14.07
C ASN A 3 -28.03 2.87 12.70
N GLN A 4 -28.08 1.85 11.84
CA GLN A 4 -27.49 1.90 10.51
C GLN A 4 -28.37 2.80 9.65
N ASP A 5 -27.76 3.90 9.20
CA ASP A 5 -28.34 4.87 8.30
C ASP A 5 -29.04 4.16 7.11
N PRO A 6 -30.36 4.32 6.92
CA PRO A 6 -31.12 3.67 5.85
C PRO A 6 -30.50 3.92 4.47
N LEU A 7 -29.86 5.09 4.29
CA LEU A 7 -29.16 5.48 3.08
C LEU A 7 -27.92 4.60 2.83
N LYS A 8 -27.18 4.24 3.89
CA LYS A 8 -26.02 3.37 3.81
C LYS A 8 -26.40 1.96 3.36
N ARG A 9 -27.47 1.40 3.94
CA ARG A 9 -28.03 0.10 3.52
C ARG A 9 -28.44 0.09 2.05
N LEU A 10 -29.06 1.17 1.59
CA LEU A 10 -29.51 1.28 0.21
C LEU A 10 -28.33 1.37 -0.77
N VAL A 11 -27.27 2.11 -0.41
CA VAL A 11 -26.00 2.14 -1.15
C VAL A 11 -25.32 0.78 -1.18
N ASP A 12 -25.32 0.04 -0.06
CA ASP A 12 -24.73 -1.30 0.02
C ASP A 12 -25.45 -2.29 -0.90
N ILE A 13 -26.79 -2.31 -0.88
CA ILE A 13 -27.61 -3.16 -1.76
C ILE A 13 -27.34 -2.83 -3.23
N VAL A 14 -27.36 -1.55 -3.62
CA VAL A 14 -27.10 -1.12 -5.00
C VAL A 14 -25.69 -1.53 -5.44
N ASN A 15 -24.68 -1.36 -4.57
CA ASN A 15 -23.31 -1.80 -4.86
C ASN A 15 -23.19 -3.31 -5.01
N GLU A 16 -23.91 -4.09 -4.20
CA GLU A 16 -23.89 -5.54 -4.25
C GLU A 16 -24.52 -6.06 -5.55
N GLN A 17 -25.63 -5.46 -5.99
CA GLN A 17 -26.27 -5.80 -7.26
C GLN A 17 -25.37 -5.44 -8.47
N LEU A 18 -24.72 -4.28 -8.46
CA LEU A 18 -23.76 -3.90 -9.51
C LEU A 18 -22.51 -4.80 -9.51
N LYS A 19 -22.04 -5.27 -8.35
CA LYS A 19 -20.94 -6.25 -8.25
C LYS A 19 -21.31 -7.62 -8.80
N GLN A 20 -22.58 -8.01 -8.73
CA GLN A 20 -23.10 -9.25 -9.32
C GLN A 20 -23.21 -9.19 -10.85
N GLY A 21 -22.80 -8.07 -11.48
CA GLY A 21 -22.78 -7.92 -12.93
C GLY A 21 -24.10 -7.45 -13.53
N LYS A 22 -25.08 -7.05 -12.70
CA LYS A 22 -26.33 -6.48 -13.20
C LYS A 22 -26.09 -5.14 -13.89
N SER A 23 -26.85 -4.90 -14.96
CA SER A 23 -26.78 -3.64 -15.69
C SER A 23 -27.35 -2.48 -14.87
N GLU A 24 -26.96 -1.24 -15.18
CA GLU A 24 -27.51 -0.07 -14.47
C GLU A 24 -29.04 0.02 -14.60
N GLU A 25 -29.60 -0.34 -15.75
CA GLU A 25 -31.05 -0.38 -15.97
C GLU A 25 -31.73 -1.44 -15.10
N GLU A 26 -31.16 -2.64 -14.99
CA GLU A 26 -31.70 -3.70 -14.11
C GLU A 26 -31.73 -3.28 -12.63
N VAL A 27 -30.71 -2.54 -12.18
CA VAL A 27 -30.66 -2.05 -10.79
C VAL A 27 -31.64 -0.89 -10.58
N VAL A 28 -31.83 -0.03 -11.59
CA VAL A 28 -32.87 1.01 -11.57
C VAL A 28 -34.26 0.38 -11.51
N ASP A 29 -34.55 -0.62 -12.33
CA ASP A 29 -35.83 -1.34 -12.33
C ASP A 29 -36.10 -2.05 -10.99
N LEU A 30 -35.07 -2.63 -10.38
CA LEU A 30 -35.14 -3.19 -9.03
C LEU A 30 -35.49 -2.14 -7.97
N LEU A 31 -34.90 -0.95 -8.04
CA LEU A 31 -35.22 0.15 -7.14
C LEU A 31 -36.65 0.67 -7.36
N ILE A 32 -37.10 0.75 -8.62
CA ILE A 32 -38.46 1.15 -8.98
C ILE A 32 -39.48 0.14 -8.45
N SER A 33 -39.23 -1.15 -8.67
CA SER A 33 -40.08 -2.24 -8.15
C SER A 33 -40.12 -2.28 -6.61
N SER A 34 -39.10 -1.72 -5.96
CA SER A 34 -39.04 -1.56 -4.49
C SER A 34 -39.74 -0.29 -3.99
N GLY A 35 -40.36 0.49 -4.88
CA GLY A 35 -41.16 1.68 -4.54
C GLY A 35 -40.42 3.02 -4.65
N LEU A 36 -39.22 3.07 -5.24
CA LEU A 36 -38.60 4.35 -5.60
C LEU A 36 -39.18 4.87 -6.93
N ASP A 37 -39.32 6.18 -7.02
CA ASP A 37 -39.60 6.85 -8.29
C ASP A 37 -38.40 6.70 -9.26
N ASP A 38 -38.66 6.60 -10.58
CA ASP A 38 -37.61 6.41 -11.61
C ASP A 38 -36.52 7.47 -11.51
N PHE A 39 -36.90 8.74 -11.32
CA PHE A 39 -35.93 9.83 -11.17
C PHE A 39 -35.05 9.62 -9.94
N LYS A 40 -35.63 9.20 -8.81
CA LYS A 40 -34.88 8.93 -7.58
C LYS A 40 -33.99 7.69 -7.71
N ALA A 41 -34.48 6.62 -8.34
CA ALA A 41 -33.72 5.39 -8.58
C ALA A 41 -32.48 5.65 -9.44
N ARG A 42 -32.64 6.37 -10.56
CA ARG A 42 -31.53 6.80 -11.43
C ARG A 42 -30.54 7.68 -10.68
N ASN A 43 -31.04 8.61 -9.86
CA ASN A 43 -30.17 9.52 -9.11
C ASN A 43 -29.37 8.77 -8.02
N VAL A 44 -29.94 7.75 -7.38
CA VAL A 44 -29.23 6.87 -6.44
C VAL A 44 -28.12 6.11 -7.16
N VAL A 45 -28.41 5.45 -8.28
CA VAL A 45 -27.41 4.69 -9.05
C VAL A 45 -26.29 5.61 -9.54
N ALA A 46 -26.63 6.78 -10.08
CA ALA A 46 -25.66 7.79 -10.51
C ALA A 46 -24.79 8.29 -9.35
N THR A 47 -25.38 8.54 -8.18
CA THR A 47 -24.65 8.99 -6.98
C THR A 47 -23.71 7.90 -6.47
N VAL A 48 -24.13 6.63 -6.46
CA VAL A 48 -23.29 5.49 -6.07
C VAL A 48 -22.09 5.37 -7.01
N LYS A 49 -22.32 5.43 -8.33
CA LYS A 49 -21.26 5.39 -9.36
C LYS A 49 -20.30 6.58 -9.22
N ALA A 50 -20.83 7.79 -9.10
CA ALA A 50 -20.05 9.01 -8.94
C ALA A 50 -19.18 8.95 -7.67
N SER A 51 -19.70 8.40 -6.57
CA SER A 51 -18.91 8.20 -5.34
C SER A 51 -17.77 7.21 -5.55
N ARG A 52 -17.98 6.13 -6.31
CA ARG A 52 -16.96 5.15 -6.68
C ARG A 52 -15.85 5.76 -7.52
N THR A 53 -16.19 6.50 -8.58
CA THR A 53 -15.21 7.19 -9.43
C THR A 53 -14.45 8.27 -8.66
N SER A 54 -15.13 8.98 -7.75
CA SER A 54 -14.52 9.97 -6.86
C SER A 54 -13.52 9.33 -5.89
N HIS A 55 -13.86 8.17 -5.33
CA HIS A 55 -12.95 7.44 -4.44
C HIS A 55 -11.69 6.94 -5.18
N VAL A 56 -11.85 6.30 -6.33
CA VAL A 56 -10.73 5.82 -7.17
C VAL A 56 -9.85 6.99 -7.63
N GLY A 57 -10.46 8.09 -8.08
CA GLY A 57 -9.73 9.32 -8.42
C GLY A 57 -8.97 9.90 -7.22
N GLY A 58 -9.55 9.82 -6.02
CA GLY A 58 -8.89 10.18 -4.78
C GLY A 58 -7.65 9.34 -4.48
N VAL A 59 -7.73 8.01 -4.65
CA VAL A 59 -6.58 7.11 -4.50
C VAL A 59 -5.49 7.48 -5.49
N ILE A 60 -5.80 7.62 -6.79
CA ILE A 60 -4.80 7.92 -7.82
C ILE A 60 -4.08 9.23 -7.54
N ARG A 61 -4.82 10.30 -7.17
CA ARG A 61 -4.23 11.58 -6.80
C ARG A 61 -3.30 11.45 -5.59
N PHE A 62 -3.73 10.71 -4.57
CA PHE A 62 -2.91 10.46 -3.40
C PHE A 62 -1.61 9.73 -3.76
N MET A 63 -1.70 8.64 -4.53
CA MET A 63 -0.53 7.87 -4.97
C MET A 63 0.44 8.77 -5.74
N ALA A 64 -0.06 9.60 -6.67
CA ALA A 64 0.76 10.50 -7.47
C ALA A 64 1.51 11.52 -6.60
N VAL A 65 0.82 12.15 -5.64
CA VAL A 65 1.43 13.11 -4.71
C VAL A 65 2.46 12.44 -3.82
N ALA A 66 2.16 11.25 -3.28
CA ALA A 66 3.07 10.51 -2.42
C ALA A 66 4.35 10.08 -3.16
N ILE A 67 4.21 9.54 -4.38
CA ILE A 67 5.36 9.16 -5.22
C ILE A 67 6.20 10.39 -5.57
N ALA A 68 5.57 11.51 -5.93
CA ALA A 68 6.29 12.76 -6.21
C ALA A 68 7.07 13.24 -4.97
N ALA A 69 6.45 13.23 -3.79
CA ALA A 69 7.11 13.61 -2.54
C ALA A 69 8.30 12.69 -2.20
N LEU A 70 8.13 11.37 -2.33
CA LEU A 70 9.20 10.40 -2.10
C LEU A 70 10.35 10.57 -3.10
N SER A 71 10.03 10.87 -4.35
CA SER A 71 11.02 11.11 -5.40
C SER A 71 11.85 12.37 -5.10
N VAL A 72 11.19 13.47 -4.71
CA VAL A 72 11.87 14.71 -4.31
C VAL A 72 12.75 14.49 -3.08
N LEU A 73 12.24 13.78 -2.07
CA LEU A 73 12.97 13.47 -0.85
C LEU A 73 14.21 12.62 -1.16
N THR A 74 14.06 11.57 -1.97
CA THR A 74 15.15 10.67 -2.35
C THR A 74 16.20 11.39 -3.18
N LEU A 75 15.78 12.21 -4.15
CA LEU A 75 16.69 13.02 -4.97
C LEU A 75 17.47 14.01 -4.11
N THR A 76 16.82 14.68 -3.18
CA THR A 76 17.47 15.61 -2.25
C THR A 76 18.53 14.89 -1.41
N ALA A 77 18.18 13.73 -0.84
CA ALA A 77 19.13 12.92 -0.08
C ALA A 77 20.33 12.48 -0.93
N TYR A 78 20.09 12.02 -2.16
CA TYR A 78 21.15 11.64 -3.10
C TYR A 78 22.09 12.81 -3.41
N ILE A 79 21.56 14.00 -3.71
CA ILE A 79 22.36 15.20 -3.99
C ILE A 79 23.18 15.64 -2.77
N MET A 80 22.61 15.59 -1.56
CA MET A 80 23.29 16.04 -0.35
C MET A 80 24.40 15.09 0.11
N LEU A 81 24.20 13.78 -0.05
CA LEU A 81 25.15 12.76 0.41
C LEU A 81 26.18 12.38 -0.66
N GLY A 82 25.81 12.51 -1.93
CA GLY A 82 26.55 11.91 -3.04
C GLY A 82 26.30 10.41 -3.17
N GLU A 83 26.61 9.88 -4.35
CA GLU A 83 26.27 8.49 -4.74
C GLU A 83 26.84 7.43 -3.81
N SER A 84 28.13 7.50 -3.48
CA SER A 84 28.81 6.48 -2.66
C SER A 84 28.24 6.38 -1.25
N GLN A 85 27.97 7.53 -0.61
CA GLN A 85 27.37 7.56 0.72
C GLN A 85 25.89 7.15 0.69
N PHE A 86 25.15 7.54 -0.34
CA PHE A 86 23.76 7.14 -0.53
C PHE A 86 23.63 5.61 -0.68
N LEU A 87 24.46 5.00 -1.54
CA LEU A 87 24.54 3.55 -1.67
C LEU A 87 24.98 2.88 -0.37
N GLY A 88 25.93 3.48 0.36
CA GLY A 88 26.39 3.01 1.67
C GLY A 88 25.30 2.97 2.74
N GLN A 89 24.19 3.70 2.60
CA GLN A 89 23.05 3.63 3.51
C GLN A 89 22.14 2.42 3.28
N ALA A 90 22.32 1.66 2.20
CA ALA A 90 21.46 0.52 1.86
C ALA A 90 21.29 -0.48 3.03
N THR A 91 22.37 -0.76 3.77
CA THR A 91 22.32 -1.65 4.94
C THR A 91 21.43 -1.10 6.05
N SER A 92 21.58 0.19 6.39
CA SER A 92 20.76 0.86 7.41
C SER A 92 19.29 0.94 6.97
N LEU A 93 19.04 1.27 5.70
CA LEU A 93 17.70 1.32 5.12
C LEU A 93 17.03 -0.06 5.14
N THR A 94 17.78 -1.13 4.84
CA THR A 94 17.29 -2.51 4.91
C THR A 94 16.89 -2.88 6.33
N LEU A 95 17.71 -2.51 7.33
CA LEU A 95 17.39 -2.75 8.73
C LEU A 95 16.13 -1.99 9.17
N ILE A 96 16.01 -0.72 8.80
CA ILE A 96 14.80 0.09 9.06
C ILE A 96 13.58 -0.57 8.41
N PHE A 97 13.70 -1.01 7.15
CA PHE A 97 12.62 -1.69 6.44
C PHE A 97 12.11 -2.90 7.21
N PHE A 98 12.99 -3.79 7.66
CA PHE A 98 12.60 -4.99 8.41
C PHE A 98 12.01 -4.66 9.79
N LEU A 99 12.57 -3.68 10.51
CA LEU A 99 12.01 -3.23 11.78
C LEU A 99 10.59 -2.69 11.59
N CYS A 100 10.38 -1.84 10.59
CA CYS A 100 9.06 -1.31 10.29
C CYS A 100 8.06 -2.40 9.88
N PHE A 101 8.49 -3.39 9.09
CA PHE A 101 7.66 -4.54 8.73
C PHE A 101 7.17 -5.31 9.97
N ILE A 102 8.09 -5.66 10.88
CA ILE A 102 7.76 -6.39 12.11
C ILE A 102 6.83 -5.55 13.00
N LEU A 103 7.17 -4.28 13.20
CA LEU A 103 6.35 -3.35 14.00
C LEU A 103 4.96 -3.20 13.42
N PHE A 104 4.83 -3.08 12.09
CA PHE A 104 3.53 -2.99 11.43
C PHE A 104 2.68 -4.23 11.71
N GLY A 105 3.27 -5.43 11.60
CA GLY A 105 2.60 -6.70 11.91
C GLY A 105 2.11 -6.78 13.36
N ILE A 106 2.93 -6.35 14.33
CA ILE A 106 2.53 -6.31 15.75
C ILE A 106 1.35 -5.34 15.94
N MET A 107 1.45 -4.14 15.38
CA MET A 107 0.46 -3.09 15.56
C MET A 107 -0.87 -3.37 14.82
N ALA A 108 -0.87 -4.20 13.77
CA ALA A 108 -2.07 -4.56 13.02
C ALA A 108 -3.14 -5.19 13.92
N SER A 109 -2.72 -6.00 14.90
CA SER A 109 -3.61 -6.68 15.84
C SER A 109 -4.26 -5.77 16.89
N ILE A 110 -3.82 -4.52 17.02
CA ILE A 110 -4.23 -3.63 18.11
C ILE A 110 -5.24 -2.58 17.61
N LYS A 111 -6.35 -2.45 18.33
CA LYS A 111 -7.42 -1.48 18.05
C LYS A 111 -7.12 -0.11 18.68
N GLY A 112 -7.71 0.94 18.11
CA GLY A 112 -7.76 2.27 18.72
C GLY A 112 -7.09 3.37 17.90
N LYS A 113 -7.55 4.61 18.11
CA LYS A 113 -7.15 5.79 17.35
C LYS A 113 -5.65 6.08 17.43
N ILE A 114 -5.05 5.98 18.61
CA ILE A 114 -3.60 6.19 18.81
C ILE A 114 -2.81 5.14 18.02
N MET A 115 -3.29 3.90 17.97
CA MET A 115 -2.63 2.83 17.23
C MET A 115 -2.68 3.07 15.72
N VAL A 116 -3.79 3.59 15.19
CA VAL A 116 -3.90 3.97 13.78
C VAL A 116 -2.86 5.05 13.43
N TYR A 117 -2.65 6.07 14.29
CA TYR A 117 -1.56 7.04 14.08
C TYR A 117 -0.17 6.42 14.12
N ALA A 118 0.08 5.51 15.07
CA ALA A 118 1.36 4.81 15.18
C ALA A 118 1.64 3.95 13.93
N ARG A 119 0.63 3.22 13.43
CA ARG A 119 0.71 2.46 12.17
C ARG A 119 0.96 3.37 10.99
N LEU A 120 0.30 4.53 10.92
CA LEU A 120 0.49 5.49 9.85
C LEU A 120 1.94 6.02 9.82
N VAL A 121 2.46 6.45 10.96
CA VAL A 121 3.84 6.94 11.09
C VAL A 121 4.84 5.84 10.70
N ASN A 122 4.65 4.63 11.22
CA ASN A 122 5.49 3.49 10.88
C ASN A 122 5.42 3.11 9.40
N ALA A 123 4.24 3.10 8.79
CA ALA A 123 4.07 2.87 7.36
C ALA A 123 4.75 3.96 6.52
N GLY A 124 4.79 5.22 6.99
CA GLY A 124 5.56 6.29 6.36
C GLY A 124 7.07 6.02 6.35
N PHE A 125 7.64 5.61 7.49
CA PHE A 125 9.04 5.20 7.56
C PHE A 125 9.33 3.94 6.73
N TRP A 126 8.41 2.98 6.75
CA TRP A 126 8.51 1.75 5.98
C TRP A 126 8.54 2.04 4.47
N LEU A 127 7.63 2.90 4.02
CA LEU A 127 7.53 3.30 2.63
C LEU A 127 8.78 4.06 2.18
N THR A 128 9.23 5.01 3.00
CA THR A 128 10.41 5.83 2.68
C THR A 128 11.67 4.97 2.58
N SER A 129 11.88 4.08 3.55
CA SER A 129 13.03 3.15 3.53
C SER A 129 12.95 2.17 2.34
N SER A 130 11.78 1.62 2.03
CA SER A 130 11.58 0.74 0.88
C SER A 130 11.87 1.44 -0.45
N PHE A 131 11.38 2.68 -0.61
CA PHE A 131 11.53 3.46 -1.83
C PHE A 131 12.97 3.94 -2.03
N MET A 132 13.64 4.42 -0.97
CA MET A 132 15.05 4.80 -1.04
C MET A 132 15.95 3.58 -1.31
N LEU A 133 15.65 2.43 -0.71
CA LEU A 133 16.38 1.19 -0.97
C LEU A 133 16.18 0.72 -2.42
N MET A 134 14.96 0.84 -2.97
CA MET A 134 14.68 0.57 -4.39
C MET A 134 15.59 1.42 -5.29
N VAL A 135 15.66 2.73 -5.05
CA VAL A 135 16.51 3.64 -5.84
C VAL A 135 17.99 3.30 -5.67
N ALA A 136 18.45 3.02 -4.44
CA ALA A 136 19.83 2.60 -4.20
C ALA A 136 20.18 1.32 -4.96
N MET A 137 19.27 0.35 -5.03
CA MET A 137 19.47 -0.87 -5.80
C MET A 137 19.48 -0.64 -7.31
N PHE A 138 18.68 0.29 -7.84
CA PHE A 138 18.75 0.69 -9.26
C PHE A 138 20.08 1.36 -9.63
N LEU A 139 20.68 2.10 -8.68
CA LEU A 139 21.93 2.82 -8.87
C LEU A 139 23.17 1.96 -8.57
N HIS A 140 23.01 0.74 -8.03
CA HIS A 140 24.14 -0.09 -7.63
C HIS A 140 24.93 -0.57 -8.85
N PRO A 141 26.28 -0.41 -8.90
CA PRO A 141 27.10 -0.71 -10.09
C PRO A 141 27.29 -2.22 -10.41
N GLY A 142 26.48 -3.10 -9.82
CA GLY A 142 26.66 -4.56 -9.85
C GLY A 142 27.14 -5.12 -8.52
N TRP A 143 26.98 -6.43 -8.32
CA TRP A 143 27.38 -7.11 -7.08
C TRP A 143 28.69 -7.83 -7.32
N ASP A 144 29.72 -7.46 -6.55
CA ASP A 144 30.97 -8.23 -6.55
C ASP A 144 30.77 -9.53 -5.75
N SER A 145 30.92 -10.65 -6.44
CA SER A 145 30.65 -11.98 -5.90
C SER A 145 31.79 -12.48 -5.01
N GLU A 146 31.77 -12.19 -3.71
CA GLU A 146 32.70 -12.88 -2.80
C GLU A 146 32.08 -13.42 -1.51
N TRP A 147 30.80 -13.18 -1.21
CA TRP A 147 30.29 -13.44 0.13
C TRP A 147 29.01 -14.26 0.20
N PHE A 148 29.08 -15.52 -0.21
CA PHE A 148 28.24 -16.57 0.42
C PHE A 148 29.06 -17.87 0.60
N GLY A 149 30.13 -17.75 1.40
CA GLY A 149 30.91 -18.87 1.90
C GLY A 149 30.05 -19.87 2.69
N THR A 150 30.13 -21.12 2.27
CA THR A 150 29.37 -22.29 2.72
C THR A 150 29.61 -22.63 4.20
N GLY A 151 28.73 -22.16 5.09
CA GLY A 151 28.62 -22.70 6.45
C GLY A 151 27.89 -24.04 6.45
N GLY A 152 28.57 -25.13 6.84
CA GLY A 152 28.18 -26.55 6.68
C GLY A 152 26.95 -27.06 7.46
N GLY A 153 25.98 -26.22 7.80
CA GLY A 153 24.72 -26.61 8.45
C GLY A 153 23.48 -26.37 7.58
N TRP A 154 22.35 -27.01 7.88
CA TRP A 154 21.09 -26.81 7.15
C TRP A 154 20.61 -25.35 7.14
N ARG A 155 20.89 -24.59 8.21
CA ARG A 155 20.65 -23.14 8.27
C ARG A 155 21.52 -22.40 7.27
N GLY A 156 22.81 -22.74 7.17
CA GLY A 156 23.73 -22.19 6.18
C GLY A 156 23.30 -22.51 4.74
N LYS A 157 22.71 -23.69 4.50
CA LYS A 157 22.11 -24.04 3.18
C LYS A 157 20.89 -23.19 2.83
N ILE A 158 20.04 -22.84 3.80
CA ILE A 158 18.89 -21.95 3.57
C ILE A 158 19.37 -20.53 3.30
N PHE A 159 20.30 -20.02 4.10
CA PHE A 159 20.90 -18.70 3.88
C PHE A 159 21.69 -18.63 2.56
N SER A 160 22.40 -19.69 2.17
CA SER A 160 23.08 -19.76 0.88
C SER A 160 22.10 -19.87 -0.29
N LEU A 161 20.97 -20.58 -0.12
CA LEU A 161 19.93 -20.67 -1.15
C LEU A 161 19.26 -19.30 -1.34
N ALA A 162 18.85 -18.64 -0.25
CA ALA A 162 18.27 -17.31 -0.29
C ALA A 162 19.26 -16.30 -0.87
N GLY A 163 20.52 -16.33 -0.43
CA GLY A 163 21.61 -15.51 -0.95
C GLY A 163 21.87 -15.72 -2.44
N ASN A 164 21.86 -16.98 -2.91
CA ASN A 164 22.02 -17.31 -4.33
C ASN A 164 20.82 -16.86 -5.18
N VAL A 165 19.59 -16.99 -4.68
CA VAL A 165 18.39 -16.50 -5.38
C VAL A 165 18.47 -14.99 -5.52
N ILE A 166 18.77 -14.29 -4.43
CA ILE A 166 18.92 -12.85 -4.36
C ILE A 166 20.06 -12.40 -5.30
N TYR A 167 21.18 -13.12 -5.33
CA TYR A 167 22.31 -12.87 -6.25
C TYR A 167 21.93 -13.07 -7.72
N ASN A 168 21.25 -14.15 -8.06
CA ASN A 168 20.81 -14.43 -9.44
C ASN A 168 19.78 -13.42 -9.95
N ILE A 169 18.98 -12.83 -9.06
CA ILE A 169 18.04 -11.76 -9.39
C ILE A 169 18.80 -10.45 -9.68
N GLY A 170 19.92 -10.24 -8.99
CA GLY A 170 20.76 -9.06 -9.12
C GLY A 170 20.11 -7.78 -8.56
N PRO A 171 20.86 -6.66 -8.54
CA PRO A 171 20.40 -5.40 -7.96
C PRO A 171 19.13 -4.87 -8.63
N THR A 172 19.06 -4.91 -9.96
CA THR A 172 17.88 -4.44 -10.71
C THR A 172 16.64 -5.27 -10.43
N GLY A 173 16.76 -6.60 -10.32
CA GLY A 173 15.62 -7.46 -10.00
C GLY A 173 15.11 -7.23 -8.58
N ILE A 174 16.01 -6.98 -7.62
CA ILE A 174 15.63 -6.62 -6.24
C ILE A 174 14.96 -5.24 -6.21
N ALA A 175 15.44 -4.31 -7.02
CA ALA A 175 14.79 -3.00 -7.16
C ALA A 175 13.33 -3.16 -7.64
N TYR A 176 13.05 -4.03 -8.61
CA TYR A 176 11.66 -4.31 -9.01
C TYR A 176 10.82 -4.93 -7.89
N ILE A 177 11.37 -5.85 -7.10
CA ILE A 177 10.68 -6.43 -5.94
C ILE A 177 10.35 -5.32 -4.92
N LEU A 178 11.31 -4.45 -4.63
CA LEU A 178 11.12 -3.31 -3.73
C LEU A 178 10.13 -2.28 -4.29
N ALA A 179 10.05 -2.10 -5.60
CA ALA A 179 9.05 -1.25 -6.23
C ALA A 179 7.63 -1.79 -6.00
N VAL A 180 7.43 -3.10 -6.19
CA VAL A 180 6.14 -3.76 -5.92
C VAL A 180 5.79 -3.67 -4.43
N LEU A 181 6.75 -3.93 -3.54
CA LEU A 181 6.55 -3.80 -2.10
C LEU A 181 6.23 -2.35 -1.70
N SER A 182 6.93 -1.37 -2.26
CA SER A 182 6.64 0.06 -2.02
C SER A 182 5.22 0.42 -2.43
N MET A 183 4.73 -0.10 -3.56
CA MET A 183 3.34 0.10 -3.99
C MET A 183 2.33 -0.52 -3.02
N LEU A 184 2.61 -1.73 -2.52
CA LEU A 184 1.77 -2.38 -1.50
C LEU A 184 1.76 -1.58 -0.19
N ILE A 185 2.92 -1.11 0.29
CA ILE A 185 3.03 -0.29 1.50
C ILE A 185 2.30 1.04 1.30
N LEU A 186 2.38 1.64 0.12
CA LEU A 186 1.69 2.90 -0.19
C LEU A 186 0.16 2.73 -0.19
N LEU A 187 -0.36 1.59 -0.66
CA LEU A 187 -1.78 1.25 -0.53
C LEU A 187 -2.20 1.04 0.94
N LEU A 188 -1.35 0.38 1.73
CA LEU A 188 -1.58 0.24 3.18
C LEU A 188 -1.58 1.61 3.87
N PHE A 189 -0.64 2.49 3.52
CA PHE A 189 -0.56 3.84 4.04
C PHE A 189 -1.82 4.66 3.70
N TRP A 190 -2.30 4.58 2.46
CA TRP A 190 -3.59 5.16 2.07
C TRP A 190 -4.75 4.60 2.91
N SER A 191 -4.78 3.29 3.15
CA SER A 191 -5.84 2.64 3.92
C SER A 191 -5.93 3.19 5.35
N GLU A 192 -4.80 3.44 6.01
CA GLU A 192 -4.77 4.02 7.37
C GLU A 192 -5.22 5.48 7.39
N ILE A 193 -4.84 6.28 6.38
CA ILE A 193 -5.35 7.66 6.22
C ILE A 193 -6.87 7.64 6.05
N HIS A 194 -7.37 6.73 5.23
CA HIS A 194 -8.80 6.59 5.01
C HIS A 194 -9.52 6.20 6.31
N ARG A 195 -8.96 5.27 7.09
CA ARG A 195 -9.48 4.88 8.41
C ARG A 195 -9.57 6.04 9.39
N LEU A 196 -8.55 6.91 9.43
CA LEU A 196 -8.61 8.15 10.22
C LEU A 196 -9.75 9.07 9.76
N LYS A 197 -9.96 9.18 8.45
CA LYS A 197 -11.03 10.01 7.88
C LYS A 197 -12.42 9.45 8.16
N THR A 198 -12.60 8.12 8.15
CA THR A 198 -13.88 7.45 8.41
C THR A 198 -14.12 7.13 9.88
N GLN A 199 -13.18 7.47 10.77
CA GLN A 199 -13.23 7.16 12.20
C GLN A 199 -13.39 5.66 12.51
N ASP A 200 -12.87 4.80 11.62
CA ASP A 200 -12.84 3.36 11.80
C ASP A 200 -11.50 2.95 12.43
N TYR A 201 -11.53 2.53 13.70
CA TYR A 201 -10.34 2.24 14.51
C TYR A 201 -10.20 0.77 14.89
N GLU A 202 -10.80 -0.12 14.10
CA GLU A 202 -10.68 -1.56 14.33
C GLU A 202 -9.25 -2.10 14.05
N ALA A 203 -9.03 -3.38 14.36
CA ALA A 203 -7.79 -4.06 14.01
C ALA A 203 -7.78 -4.37 12.50
N ILE A 204 -6.62 -4.79 11.98
CA ILE A 204 -6.44 -5.23 10.58
C ILE A 204 -6.09 -6.71 10.59
#